data_AF-A0AAJ0N6G2-F1
#
_entry.id   AF-A0AAJ0N6G2-F1
#
_cell.length_a   1.000
_cell.length_b   1.000
_cell.length_c   1.000
_cell.angle_alpha   90.00
_cell.angle_beta   90.00
_cell.angle_gamma   90.00
#
_symmetry.space_group_name_H-M   'P 1'
#
loop_
_entity.id
_entity.type
_entity.pdbx_description
1 polymer ?
#
loop_
_entity_poly.entity_id
_entity_poly.type
_entity_poly.pdbx_seq_one_letter_code
_entity_poly.pdbx_strand_id
1 'polypeptide(L)'
;MRWTDVLILRGAAMRVILGAAFGPLGFAAMAADGRVQVAIDATTRATANLVGTRLHVALSPGGSEQWLDADVGDGEGGSGIRSDDYNFDGHRDLAVTAMLSQVNEATLVFLFDPVQRRFHPLAVPTRPAVQCESFSNLTPDAKDRSLSSSCRGGPMWYSDQYRYASDGQLYVSRSQQRIESSDIQSLLGRNSDDAYPLSVWSTFDAHGGVIATAIGETLESPMPVPLRVQVARLPLYSTPAATSTRRYLVQGDRADALDVSADGLRIKVRYRSAKAGDVVGWVSVVAASAGDDQ
;
A
#
# COMPACT_ATOMS: atom_id res chain seq x y z
N MET A 1 39.94 -40.81 61.26
CA MET A 1 41.25 -41.13 60.64
C MET A 1 41.75 -39.89 59.91
N ARG A 2 43.07 -39.70 59.90
CA ARG A 2 43.80 -38.45 59.68
C ARG A 2 43.84 -37.96 58.21
N TRP A 3 43.87 -36.62 58.07
CA TRP A 3 44.80 -35.78 57.25
C TRP A 3 44.70 -35.86 55.70
N THR A 4 44.17 -34.81 55.05
CA THR A 4 44.85 -33.69 54.31
C THR A 4 45.40 -34.05 52.93
N ASP A 5 44.87 -33.37 51.89
CA ASP A 5 45.57 -32.62 50.82
C ASP A 5 44.47 -31.99 49.90
N VAL A 6 44.28 -30.66 49.77
CA VAL A 6 45.09 -29.64 49.06
C VAL A 6 45.04 -29.92 47.54
N LEU A 7 44.59 -29.08 46.59
CA LEU A 7 44.45 -27.61 46.44
C LEU A 7 43.73 -27.29 45.08
N ILE A 8 43.08 -26.11 45.00
CA ILE A 8 42.76 -25.24 43.82
C ILE A 8 42.00 -25.79 42.58
N LEU A 9 40.84 -25.21 42.23
CA LEU A 9 40.66 -24.18 41.16
C LEU A 9 39.18 -23.97 40.74
N ARG A 10 38.75 -22.71 40.91
CA ARG A 10 37.90 -21.90 40.02
C ARG A 10 36.49 -22.39 39.64
N GLY A 11 35.52 -21.72 40.27
CA GLY A 11 34.67 -20.72 39.60
C GLY A 11 33.83 -21.18 38.40
N ALA A 12 32.53 -21.33 38.62
CA ALA A 12 31.51 -21.18 37.58
C ALA A 12 30.25 -20.56 38.19
N ALA A 13 30.22 -19.22 38.24
CA ALA A 13 28.96 -18.48 38.39
C ALA A 13 28.31 -18.41 37.01
N MET A 14 27.22 -19.16 36.84
CA MET A 14 26.43 -19.22 35.61
C MET A 14 25.72 -17.88 35.40
N ARG A 15 26.34 -16.97 34.65
CA ARG A 15 25.71 -15.74 34.16
C ARG A 15 24.88 -16.07 32.92
N VAL A 16 23.57 -16.09 33.09
CA VAL A 16 22.61 -15.98 31.99
C VAL A 16 22.71 -14.55 31.45
N ILE A 17 23.33 -14.39 30.28
CA ILE A 17 23.28 -13.14 29.52
C ILE A 17 22.05 -13.22 28.63
N LEU A 18 21.00 -12.50 29.03
CA LEU A 18 19.86 -12.22 28.18
C LEU A 18 20.34 -11.20 27.11
N GLY A 19 20.73 -11.70 25.95
CA GLY A 19 21.06 -10.86 24.79
C GLY A 19 19.78 -10.26 24.22
N ALA A 20 19.46 -9.03 24.60
CA ALA A 20 18.47 -8.22 23.92
C ALA A 20 19.03 -7.84 22.54
N ALA A 21 18.61 -8.56 21.50
CA ALA A 21 18.82 -8.16 20.12
C ALA A 21 17.91 -6.96 19.81
N PHE A 22 18.38 -5.75 20.10
CA PHE A 22 17.84 -4.54 19.50
C PHE A 22 18.42 -4.41 18.10
N GLY A 23 17.63 -4.82 17.10
CA GLY A 23 17.88 -4.45 15.71
C GLY A 23 17.80 -2.94 15.54
N PRO A 24 18.58 -2.32 14.64
CA PRO A 24 18.53 -0.89 14.44
C PRO A 24 17.18 -0.52 13.82
N LEU A 25 16.37 0.21 14.57
CA LEU A 25 15.32 1.05 14.00
C LEU A 25 16.02 2.07 13.11
N GLY A 26 15.92 1.88 11.79
CA GLY A 26 16.42 2.83 10.82
C GLY A 26 15.64 4.13 10.92
N PHE A 27 16.24 5.14 11.55
CA PHE A 27 15.75 6.51 11.41
C PHE A 27 16.14 7.00 10.01
N ALA A 28 15.14 7.36 9.21
CA ALA A 28 15.36 8.07 7.96
C ALA A 28 16.10 9.39 8.27
N ALA A 29 17.31 9.55 7.74
CA ALA A 29 18.04 10.79 7.85
C ALA A 29 17.46 11.79 6.83
N MET A 30 16.79 12.84 7.34
CA MET A 30 16.43 14.03 6.57
C MET A 30 17.52 15.07 6.78
N ALA A 31 18.21 15.50 5.72
CA ALA A 31 19.21 16.56 5.77
C ALA A 31 18.66 17.85 5.14
N ALA A 32 18.79 18.97 5.87
CA ALA A 32 18.31 20.28 5.43
C ALA A 32 19.13 20.91 4.28
N ASP A 33 20.31 20.37 3.96
CA ASP A 33 21.26 20.93 2.98
C ASP A 33 21.19 20.27 1.59
N GLY A 34 20.12 19.53 1.27
CA GLY A 34 19.97 18.89 -0.05
C GLY A 34 21.01 17.81 -0.39
N ARG A 35 21.89 17.46 0.57
CA ARG A 35 22.94 16.45 0.46
C ARG A 35 22.76 15.36 1.51
N VAL A 36 22.88 14.10 1.09
CA VAL A 36 22.82 12.92 1.96
C VAL A 36 23.99 11.98 1.67
N GLN A 37 24.52 11.33 2.70
CA GLN A 37 25.47 10.24 2.56
C GLN A 37 24.86 8.94 3.08
N VAL A 38 24.84 7.91 2.24
CA VAL A 38 24.12 6.65 2.48
C VAL A 38 25.08 5.48 2.33
N ALA A 39 24.99 4.47 3.19
CA ALA A 39 25.57 3.16 2.94
C ALA A 39 24.62 2.37 2.04
N ILE A 40 25.04 2.09 0.81
CA ILE A 40 24.25 1.34 -0.18
C ILE A 40 24.24 -0.14 0.17
N ASP A 41 25.42 -0.66 0.53
CA ASP A 41 25.62 -2.00 1.06
C ASP A 41 26.80 -1.98 2.05
N ALA A 42 27.30 -3.16 2.43
CA ALA A 42 28.42 -3.29 3.36
C ALA A 42 29.73 -2.63 2.88
N THR A 43 29.89 -2.42 1.57
CA THR A 43 31.13 -1.99 0.92
C THR A 43 30.98 -0.72 0.09
N THR A 44 29.76 -0.37 -0.32
CA THR A 44 29.46 0.78 -1.17
C THR A 44 28.78 1.88 -0.36
N ARG A 45 29.25 3.13 -0.48
CA ARG A 45 28.55 4.32 0.00
C ARG A 45 28.27 5.27 -1.15
N ALA A 46 27.11 5.90 -1.13
CA ALA A 46 26.75 6.99 -2.03
C ALA A 46 26.75 8.32 -1.28
N THR A 47 27.23 9.36 -1.95
CA THR A 47 26.97 10.74 -1.57
C THR A 47 26.06 11.33 -2.64
N ALA A 48 24.85 11.71 -2.25
CA ALA A 48 23.83 12.26 -3.15
C ALA A 48 23.60 13.74 -2.81
N ASN A 49 23.48 14.58 -3.83
CA ASN A 49 23.24 16.02 -3.70
C ASN A 49 22.26 16.50 -4.76
N LEU A 50 21.21 17.20 -4.35
CA LEU A 50 20.21 17.77 -5.26
C LEU A 50 20.67 19.17 -5.68
N VAL A 51 20.83 19.38 -7.00
CA VAL A 51 21.27 20.64 -7.59
C VAL A 51 20.24 21.06 -8.63
N GLY A 52 19.37 22.01 -8.27
CA GLY A 52 18.19 22.33 -9.06
C GLY A 52 17.30 21.09 -9.21
N THR A 53 16.95 20.74 -10.45
CA THR A 53 16.13 19.57 -10.78
C THR A 53 16.95 18.30 -11.06
N ARG A 54 18.24 18.27 -10.70
CA ARG A 54 19.11 17.11 -10.95
C ARG A 54 19.73 16.57 -9.69
N LEU A 55 19.75 15.25 -9.57
CA LEU A 55 20.43 14.53 -8.49
C LEU A 55 21.85 14.15 -8.95
N HIS A 56 22.86 14.73 -8.31
CA HIS A 56 24.25 14.29 -8.42
C HIS A 56 24.52 13.18 -7.41
N VAL A 57 25.13 12.08 -7.84
CA VAL A 57 25.52 10.99 -6.95
C VAL A 57 26.96 10.59 -7.22
N ALA A 58 27.77 10.48 -6.17
CA ALA A 58 29.13 9.96 -6.19
C ALA A 58 29.24 8.70 -5.33
N LEU A 59 29.80 7.62 -5.89
CA LEU A 59 29.98 6.35 -5.19
C LEU A 59 31.41 6.19 -4.64
N SER A 60 31.51 5.49 -3.52
CA SER A 60 32.77 5.09 -2.91
C SER A 60 32.72 3.63 -2.45
N PRO A 61 33.81 2.86 -2.58
CA PRO A 61 35.07 3.21 -3.26
C PRO A 61 34.91 3.16 -4.79
N GLY A 62 35.77 3.91 -5.50
CA GLY A 62 35.81 3.93 -6.97
C GLY A 62 35.51 5.28 -7.61
N GLY A 63 34.85 6.21 -6.88
CA GLY A 63 34.66 7.59 -7.32
C GLY A 63 33.78 7.77 -8.55
N SER A 64 32.98 6.77 -8.92
CA SER A 64 32.07 6.89 -10.06
C SER A 64 30.97 7.89 -9.74
N GLU A 65 30.72 8.81 -10.67
CA GLU A 65 29.72 9.85 -10.54
C GLU A 65 28.62 9.71 -11.59
N GLN A 66 27.43 10.18 -11.25
CA GLN A 66 26.27 10.20 -12.14
C GLN A 66 25.39 11.42 -11.85
N TRP A 67 24.68 11.85 -12.88
CA TRP A 67 23.65 12.89 -12.81
C TRP A 67 22.34 12.31 -13.31
N LEU A 68 21.30 12.41 -12.49
CA LEU A 68 19.96 11.90 -12.79
C LEU A 68 18.99 13.07 -12.84
N ASP A 69 18.03 13.01 -13.76
CA ASP A 69 16.93 13.96 -13.77
C ASP A 69 16.00 13.63 -12.60
N ALA A 70 15.76 14.61 -11.75
CA ALA A 70 15.06 14.48 -10.48
C ALA A 70 14.05 15.63 -10.29
N ASP A 71 13.40 16.01 -11.39
CA ASP A 71 12.36 17.03 -11.39
C ASP A 71 11.07 16.47 -10.78
N VAL A 72 10.84 16.82 -9.53
CA VAL A 72 9.63 16.52 -8.76
C VAL A 72 8.63 17.68 -8.76
N GLY A 73 8.88 18.73 -9.56
CA GLY A 73 8.12 19.98 -9.59
C GLY A 73 8.51 20.97 -8.49
N ASP A 74 8.12 22.23 -8.67
CA ASP A 74 8.34 23.33 -7.74
C ASP A 74 7.33 23.25 -6.58
N GLY A 75 7.56 22.33 -5.64
CA GLY A 75 6.74 22.16 -4.46
C GLY A 75 6.87 23.31 -3.45
N GLU A 76 5.77 23.64 -2.75
CA GLU A 76 5.72 24.74 -1.76
C GLU A 76 6.59 24.47 -0.52
N GLY A 77 6.87 23.20 -0.19
CA GLY A 77 7.60 22.80 1.01
C GLY A 77 9.08 22.46 0.81
N GLY A 78 9.62 22.70 -0.39
CA GLY A 78 10.99 22.34 -0.74
C GLY A 78 11.19 20.86 -1.09
N SER A 79 12.39 20.54 -1.59
CA SER A 79 12.75 19.21 -2.05
C SER A 79 13.77 18.54 -1.13
N GLY A 80 13.68 17.22 -0.99
CA GLY A 80 14.54 16.41 -0.13
C GLY A 80 15.10 15.18 -0.83
N ILE A 81 16.10 14.56 -0.21
CA ILE A 81 16.62 13.24 -0.61
C ILE A 81 16.34 12.25 0.53
N ARG A 82 15.79 11.09 0.18
CA ARG A 82 15.56 9.95 1.08
C ARG A 82 16.33 8.74 0.57
N SER A 83 16.48 7.75 1.44
CA SER A 83 17.05 6.46 1.07
C SER A 83 16.35 5.34 1.82
N ASP A 84 15.98 4.31 1.08
CA ASP A 84 15.42 3.07 1.59
C ASP A 84 15.71 1.93 0.61
N ASP A 85 15.30 0.70 0.88
CA ASP A 85 15.36 -0.42 -0.08
C ASP A 85 13.98 -0.54 -0.78
N TYR A 86 13.84 0.08 -1.96
CA TYR A 86 12.56 0.19 -2.65
C TYR A 86 12.25 -1.03 -3.53
N ASN A 87 13.26 -1.80 -3.94
CA ASN A 87 13.10 -3.03 -4.72
C ASN A 87 13.26 -4.32 -3.89
N PHE A 88 13.61 -4.20 -2.62
CA PHE A 88 13.79 -5.28 -1.65
C PHE A 88 14.89 -6.26 -2.05
N ASP A 89 16.00 -5.75 -2.61
CA ASP A 89 17.16 -6.54 -3.04
C ASP A 89 18.32 -6.53 -2.01
N GLY A 90 18.18 -5.77 -0.92
CA GLY A 90 19.17 -5.64 0.13
C GLY A 90 20.19 -4.51 -0.09
N HIS A 91 20.11 -3.79 -1.21
CA HIS A 91 20.84 -2.55 -1.45
C HIS A 91 19.94 -1.35 -1.19
N ARG A 92 20.49 -0.28 -0.60
CA ARG A 92 19.74 0.97 -0.45
C ARG A 92 19.65 1.68 -1.80
N ASP A 93 18.48 2.20 -2.06
CA ASP A 93 18.13 3.05 -3.17
C ASP A 93 18.05 4.52 -2.72
N LEU A 94 17.80 5.42 -3.67
CA LEU A 94 17.60 6.84 -3.41
C LEU A 94 16.22 7.28 -3.89
N ALA A 95 15.64 8.25 -3.18
CA ALA A 95 14.45 8.93 -3.65
C ALA A 95 14.62 10.45 -3.53
N VAL A 96 14.10 11.19 -4.49
CA VAL A 96 13.95 12.64 -4.39
C VAL A 96 12.48 12.94 -4.16
N THR A 97 12.20 13.79 -3.18
CA THR A 97 10.84 14.16 -2.80
C THR A 97 10.62 15.65 -2.86
N ALA A 98 9.38 16.08 -3.10
CA ALA A 98 8.95 17.46 -2.94
C ALA A 98 7.50 17.53 -2.46
N MET A 99 7.23 18.44 -1.52
CA MET A 99 5.86 18.70 -1.06
C MET A 99 5.11 19.51 -2.12
N LEU A 100 4.23 18.86 -2.89
CA LEU A 100 3.40 19.52 -3.91
C LEU A 100 2.23 20.29 -3.30
N SER A 101 1.81 19.90 -2.10
CA SER A 101 0.79 20.57 -1.30
C SER A 101 1.09 20.35 0.18
N GLN A 102 0.20 20.81 1.06
CA GLN A 102 0.33 20.60 2.51
C GLN A 102 0.34 19.13 2.94
N VAL A 103 -0.12 18.19 2.09
CA VAL A 103 -0.34 16.78 2.47
C VAL A 103 0.15 15.76 1.45
N ASN A 104 0.55 16.18 0.25
CA ASN A 104 1.04 15.29 -0.79
C ASN A 104 2.52 15.57 -1.07
N GLU A 105 3.37 14.59 -0.77
CA GLU A 105 4.77 14.56 -1.15
C GLU A 105 4.91 13.78 -2.46
N ALA A 106 5.36 14.40 -3.56
CA ALA A 106 5.75 13.68 -4.77
C ALA A 106 7.08 12.97 -4.54
N THR A 107 7.26 11.79 -5.14
CA THR A 107 8.47 10.96 -4.98
C THR A 107 8.95 10.42 -6.33
N LEU A 108 10.21 10.68 -6.67
CA LEU A 108 10.94 9.95 -7.72
C LEU A 108 11.92 8.99 -7.07
N VAL A 109 11.89 7.73 -7.50
CA VAL A 109 12.77 6.67 -6.98
C VAL A 109 13.85 6.35 -8.00
N PHE A 110 15.07 6.16 -7.52
CA PHE A 110 16.23 5.71 -8.29
C PHE A 110 16.77 4.44 -7.64
N LEU A 111 16.69 3.33 -8.37
CA LEU A 111 17.16 2.03 -7.90
C LEU A 111 18.64 1.86 -8.16
N PHE A 112 19.36 1.25 -7.23
CA PHE A 112 20.76 0.91 -7.40
C PHE A 112 20.91 -0.44 -8.13
N ASP A 113 21.63 -0.45 -9.25
CA ASP A 113 22.07 -1.68 -9.92
C ASP A 113 23.45 -2.07 -9.36
N PRO A 114 23.57 -3.15 -8.56
CA PRO A 114 24.85 -3.56 -7.97
C PRO A 114 25.83 -4.12 -8.99
N VAL A 115 25.36 -4.63 -10.14
CA VAL A 115 26.22 -5.16 -11.22
C VAL A 115 26.88 -4.01 -11.97
N GLN A 116 26.09 -3.01 -12.36
CA GLN A 116 26.59 -1.84 -13.07
C GLN A 116 27.15 -0.74 -12.16
N ARG A 117 26.91 -0.87 -10.84
CA ARG A 117 27.26 0.12 -9.80
C ARG A 117 26.80 1.53 -10.16
N ARG A 118 25.53 1.66 -10.50
CA ARG A 118 24.89 2.93 -10.87
C ARG A 118 23.43 2.92 -10.47
N PHE A 119 22.81 4.09 -10.46
CA PHE A 119 21.37 4.19 -10.26
C PHE A 119 20.63 4.37 -11.58
N HIS A 120 19.38 3.95 -11.60
CA HIS A 120 18.44 4.17 -12.69
C HIS A 120 17.05 4.55 -12.15
N PRO A 121 16.29 5.40 -12.85
CA PRO A 121 14.95 5.77 -12.40
C PRO A 121 14.02 4.55 -12.40
N LEU A 122 13.15 4.48 -11.39
CA LEU A 122 12.04 3.55 -11.33
C LEU A 122 10.82 4.16 -12.03
N ALA A 123 10.35 3.51 -13.10
CA ALA A 123 9.10 3.90 -13.73
C ALA A 123 7.91 3.54 -12.84
N VAL A 124 6.99 4.49 -12.66
CA VAL A 124 5.74 4.25 -11.91
C VAL A 124 4.74 3.52 -12.81
N PRO A 125 4.24 2.33 -12.44
CA PRO A 125 3.17 1.67 -13.17
C PRO A 125 1.86 2.45 -13.00
N THR A 126 1.25 2.84 -14.12
CA THR A 126 -0.05 3.57 -14.12
C THR A 126 -1.21 2.72 -14.65
N ARG A 127 -0.94 1.43 -14.89
CA ARG A 127 -1.93 0.45 -15.34
C ARG A 127 -1.95 -0.77 -14.42
N PRO A 128 -3.14 -1.27 -14.04
CA PRO A 128 -4.48 -0.67 -14.19
C PRO A 128 -4.58 0.72 -13.53
N ALA A 129 -5.68 1.43 -13.77
CA ALA A 129 -5.84 2.82 -13.33
C ALA A 129 -5.57 2.96 -11.81
N VAL A 130 -4.65 3.87 -11.48
CA VAL A 130 -4.25 4.25 -10.12
C VAL A 130 -4.89 5.59 -9.74
N GLN A 131 -4.94 5.91 -8.46
CA GLN A 131 -5.48 7.20 -7.99
C GLN A 131 -4.40 8.25 -7.81
N CYS A 132 -3.23 7.82 -7.35
CA CYS A 132 -2.05 8.65 -7.26
C CYS A 132 -1.35 8.59 -8.62
N GLU A 133 -1.54 9.64 -9.44
CA GLU A 133 -1.02 9.76 -10.81
C GLU A 133 0.51 9.53 -10.90
N SER A 134 1.22 9.73 -9.78
CA SER A 134 2.63 9.39 -9.56
C SER A 134 2.81 8.79 -8.16
N PHE A 135 4.03 8.35 -7.81
CA PHE A 135 4.32 7.99 -6.42
C PHE A 135 4.17 9.23 -5.52
N SER A 136 3.28 9.12 -4.55
CA SER A 136 3.05 10.15 -3.54
C SER A 136 3.05 9.56 -2.14
N ASN A 137 3.65 10.26 -1.17
CA ASN A 137 3.83 9.82 0.21
C ASN A 137 4.31 8.34 0.28
N LEU A 138 5.29 8.01 -0.57
CA LEU A 138 5.67 6.63 -0.85
C LEU A 138 6.32 5.97 0.37
N THR A 139 5.84 4.80 0.73
CA THR A 139 6.37 4.01 1.86
C THR A 139 6.67 2.57 1.42
N PRO A 140 7.93 2.10 1.54
CA PRO A 140 8.25 0.69 1.36
C PRO A 140 7.88 -0.13 2.60
N ASP A 141 7.35 -1.33 2.38
CA ASP A 141 7.11 -2.35 3.39
C ASP A 141 8.00 -3.56 3.07
N ALA A 142 9.09 -3.70 3.83
CA ALA A 142 10.05 -4.80 3.66
C ALA A 142 9.47 -6.18 4.06
N LYS A 143 8.48 -6.21 4.96
CA LYS A 143 7.86 -7.45 5.41
C LYS A 143 6.98 -8.03 4.31
N ASP A 144 6.18 -7.18 3.67
CA ASP A 144 5.25 -7.58 2.61
C ASP A 144 5.83 -7.42 1.20
N ARG A 145 7.07 -6.89 1.10
CA ARG A 145 7.80 -6.58 -0.14
C ARG A 145 6.93 -5.79 -1.12
N SER A 146 6.35 -4.71 -0.61
CA SER A 146 5.43 -3.85 -1.34
C SER A 146 5.71 -2.38 -1.12
N LEU A 147 5.36 -1.57 -2.11
CA LEU A 147 5.37 -0.11 -2.00
C LEU A 147 3.93 0.38 -1.85
N SER A 148 3.68 1.27 -0.89
CA SER A 148 2.40 1.96 -0.74
C SER A 148 2.55 3.43 -1.12
N SER A 149 1.75 3.88 -2.07
CA SER A 149 1.59 5.28 -2.44
C SER A 149 0.26 5.76 -1.88
N SER A 150 0.24 6.95 -1.28
CA SER A 150 -0.98 7.57 -0.77
C SER A 150 -1.04 9.04 -1.15
N CYS A 151 -2.23 9.50 -1.50
CA CYS A 151 -2.45 10.87 -1.94
C CYS A 151 -3.83 11.33 -1.51
N ARG A 152 -3.94 12.62 -1.20
CA ARG A 152 -5.22 13.26 -0.96
C ARG A 152 -5.74 13.88 -2.26
N GLY A 153 -6.97 13.53 -2.63
CA GLY A 153 -7.67 14.11 -3.78
C GLY A 153 -9.13 14.39 -3.41
N GLY A 154 -9.57 15.64 -3.62
CA GLY A 154 -10.89 16.08 -3.17
C GLY A 154 -11.08 15.84 -1.66
N PRO A 155 -12.21 15.25 -1.21
CA PRO A 155 -12.50 15.05 0.20
C PRO A 155 -11.84 13.79 0.81
N MET A 156 -11.11 12.98 0.02
CA MET A 156 -10.65 11.67 0.46
C MET A 156 -9.16 11.44 0.25
N TRP A 157 -8.65 10.49 1.03
CA TRP A 157 -7.35 9.90 0.81
C TRP A 157 -7.50 8.65 -0.06
N TYR A 158 -6.53 8.45 -0.94
CA TYR A 158 -6.42 7.28 -1.79
C TYR A 158 -5.14 6.51 -1.47
N SER A 159 -5.15 5.22 -1.80
CA SER A 159 -3.94 4.40 -1.78
C SER A 159 -3.84 3.49 -3.00
N ASP A 160 -2.63 3.42 -3.54
CA ASP A 160 -2.20 2.46 -4.54
C ASP A 160 -1.02 1.66 -3.99
N GLN A 161 -1.03 0.35 -4.20
CA GLN A 161 -0.01 -0.57 -3.70
C GLN A 161 0.65 -1.30 -4.84
N TYR A 162 1.97 -1.41 -4.79
CA TYR A 162 2.79 -1.99 -5.84
C TYR A 162 3.60 -3.16 -5.31
N ARG A 163 3.83 -4.15 -6.15
CA ARG A 163 4.69 -5.30 -5.87
C ARG A 163 5.55 -5.61 -7.08
N TYR A 164 6.66 -6.29 -6.84
CA TYR A 164 7.50 -6.81 -7.92
C TYR A 164 7.02 -8.19 -8.34
N ALA A 165 6.87 -8.39 -9.65
CA ALA A 165 6.67 -9.71 -10.24
C ALA A 165 7.98 -10.51 -10.21
N SER A 166 7.92 -11.81 -10.52
CA SER A 166 9.08 -12.69 -10.47
C SER A 166 10.20 -12.33 -11.45
N ASP A 167 9.88 -11.56 -12.49
CA ASP A 167 10.82 -11.03 -13.48
C ASP A 167 11.41 -9.67 -13.08
N GLY A 168 11.07 -9.15 -11.90
CA GLY A 168 11.53 -7.86 -11.40
C GLY A 168 10.74 -6.65 -11.92
N GLN A 169 9.65 -6.85 -12.66
CA GLN A 169 8.78 -5.73 -13.06
C GLN A 169 7.88 -5.31 -11.90
N LEU A 170 7.86 -4.01 -11.61
CA LEU A 170 6.91 -3.44 -10.66
C LEU A 170 5.51 -3.37 -11.31
N TYR A 171 4.48 -3.80 -10.59
CA TYR A 171 3.09 -3.72 -11.05
C TYR A 171 2.18 -3.20 -9.93
N VAL A 172 1.03 -2.63 -10.32
CA VAL A 172 -0.03 -2.24 -9.37
C VAL A 172 -0.67 -3.52 -8.83
N SER A 173 -0.41 -3.84 -7.57
CA SER A 173 -0.98 -5.01 -6.89
C SER A 173 -2.35 -4.73 -6.29
N ARG A 174 -2.61 -3.47 -5.91
CA ARG A 174 -3.90 -3.05 -5.38
C ARG A 174 -4.11 -1.55 -5.61
N SER A 175 -5.35 -1.14 -5.86
CA SER A 175 -5.72 0.27 -5.97
C SER A 175 -7.12 0.51 -5.38
N GLN A 176 -7.29 1.66 -4.74
CA GLN A 176 -8.60 2.18 -4.35
C GLN A 176 -9.29 2.86 -5.51
N GLN A 177 -10.60 2.72 -5.62
CA GLN A 177 -11.43 3.47 -6.55
C GLN A 177 -12.61 4.05 -5.77
N ARG A 178 -12.87 5.35 -5.97
CA ARG A 178 -13.98 6.03 -5.32
C ARG A 178 -15.31 5.40 -5.76
N ILE A 179 -16.22 5.22 -4.80
CA ILE A 179 -17.61 4.94 -5.11
C ILE A 179 -18.34 6.27 -5.25
N GLU A 180 -18.71 6.63 -6.47
CA GLU A 180 -19.38 7.91 -6.78
C GLU A 180 -20.85 7.94 -6.34
N SER A 181 -21.50 6.78 -6.25
CA SER A 181 -22.91 6.68 -5.87
C SER A 181 -23.12 6.96 -4.38
N SER A 182 -23.75 8.09 -4.05
CA SER A 182 -24.16 8.43 -2.68
C SER A 182 -25.14 7.41 -2.09
N ASP A 183 -25.98 6.80 -2.91
CA ASP A 183 -26.95 5.79 -2.48
C ASP A 183 -26.23 4.52 -2.00
N ILE A 184 -25.13 4.14 -2.67
CA ILE A 184 -24.30 3.01 -2.24
C ILE A 184 -23.56 3.35 -0.93
N GLN A 185 -22.99 4.55 -0.83
CA GLN A 185 -22.35 5.01 0.41
C GLN A 185 -23.35 4.90 1.57
N SER A 186 -24.57 5.39 1.34
CA SER A 186 -25.64 5.41 2.34
C SER A 186 -26.09 4.00 2.74
N LEU A 187 -26.33 3.13 1.75
CA LEU A 187 -26.72 1.74 1.95
C LEU A 187 -25.68 0.93 2.73
N LEU A 188 -24.40 1.30 2.63
CA LEU A 188 -23.29 0.70 3.38
C LEU A 188 -22.98 1.45 4.70
N GLY A 189 -23.90 2.30 5.14
CA GLY A 189 -23.88 2.96 6.45
C GLY A 189 -23.00 4.19 6.54
N ARG A 190 -22.71 4.86 5.41
CA ARG A 190 -21.97 6.13 5.38
C ARG A 190 -22.92 7.34 5.26
N ASN A 191 -23.86 7.43 6.20
CA ASN A 191 -24.93 8.45 6.20
C ASN A 191 -24.55 9.76 6.91
N SER A 192 -23.40 9.81 7.60
CA SER A 192 -22.97 10.99 8.36
C SER A 192 -21.93 11.80 7.58
N ASP A 193 -22.00 13.13 7.72
CA ASP A 193 -21.05 14.07 7.10
C ASP A 193 -19.58 13.82 7.50
N ASP A 194 -19.36 13.22 8.67
CA ASP A 194 -18.03 12.89 9.19
C ASP A 194 -17.51 11.50 8.74
N ALA A 195 -18.32 10.71 8.03
CA ALA A 195 -17.90 9.40 7.59
C ALA A 195 -17.00 9.50 6.36
N TYR A 196 -15.81 8.90 6.44
CA TYR A 196 -14.96 8.75 5.26
C TYR A 196 -15.69 7.93 4.19
N PRO A 197 -15.67 8.37 2.92
CA PRO A 197 -16.31 7.63 1.84
C PRO A 197 -15.62 6.28 1.66
N LEU A 198 -16.42 5.26 1.36
CA LEU A 198 -15.92 3.94 1.00
C LEU A 198 -15.31 3.93 -0.39
N SER A 199 -14.35 3.03 -0.57
CA SER A 199 -13.74 2.75 -1.87
C SER A 199 -13.90 1.28 -2.24
N VAL A 200 -13.98 1.01 -3.54
CA VAL A 200 -13.69 -0.31 -4.08
C VAL A 200 -12.18 -0.49 -4.08
N TRP A 201 -11.70 -1.48 -3.36
CA TRP A 201 -10.33 -1.96 -3.42
C TRP A 201 -10.25 -3.10 -4.45
N SER A 202 -9.55 -2.85 -5.55
CA SER A 202 -9.25 -3.89 -6.54
C SER A 202 -7.85 -4.45 -6.31
N THR A 203 -7.72 -5.77 -6.23
CA THR A 203 -6.44 -6.48 -6.19
C THR A 203 -6.17 -7.09 -7.56
N PHE A 204 -4.95 -6.92 -8.06
CA PHE A 204 -4.57 -7.32 -9.39
C PHE A 204 -3.45 -8.36 -9.38
N ASP A 205 -3.42 -9.20 -10.41
CA ASP A 205 -2.23 -9.99 -10.74
C ASP A 205 -1.17 -9.13 -11.45
N ALA A 206 0.00 -9.72 -11.72
CA ALA A 206 1.13 -9.05 -12.37
C ALA A 206 0.84 -8.57 -13.81
N HIS A 207 -0.23 -9.06 -14.43
CA HIS A 207 -0.66 -8.66 -15.78
C HIS A 207 -1.78 -7.61 -15.73
N GLY A 208 -2.16 -7.14 -14.54
CA GLY A 208 -3.23 -6.17 -14.34
C GLY A 208 -4.64 -6.77 -14.36
N GLY A 209 -4.77 -8.09 -14.35
CA GLY A 209 -6.04 -8.79 -14.22
C GLY A 209 -6.61 -8.67 -12.80
N VAL A 210 -7.89 -8.30 -12.67
CA VAL A 210 -8.56 -8.23 -11.35
C VAL A 210 -8.74 -9.65 -10.81
N ILE A 211 -8.13 -9.94 -9.66
CA ILE A 211 -8.25 -11.25 -8.98
C ILE A 211 -9.15 -11.20 -7.75
N ALA A 212 -9.34 -10.02 -7.14
CA ALA A 212 -10.25 -9.83 -6.03
C ALA A 212 -10.70 -8.38 -5.93
N THR A 213 -11.91 -8.18 -5.41
CA THR A 213 -12.43 -6.86 -5.03
C THR A 213 -13.03 -6.91 -3.63
N ALA A 214 -12.93 -5.79 -2.92
CA ALA A 214 -13.58 -5.58 -1.62
C ALA A 214 -14.01 -4.12 -1.51
N ILE A 215 -15.15 -3.84 -0.89
CA ILE A 215 -15.50 -2.48 -0.49
C ILE A 215 -15.15 -2.32 0.97
N GLY A 216 -14.38 -1.28 1.31
CA GLY A 216 -13.91 -1.11 2.67
C GLY A 216 -13.32 0.24 3.00
N GLU A 217 -12.92 0.35 4.26
CA GLU A 217 -12.35 1.54 4.88
C GLU A 217 -10.82 1.36 5.06
N THR A 218 -10.09 2.47 5.26
CA THR A 218 -8.63 2.61 5.42
C THR A 218 -7.78 2.65 4.15
N LEU A 219 -6.52 3.10 4.29
CA LEU A 219 -5.51 3.25 3.24
C LEU A 219 -4.53 2.07 3.14
N GLU A 220 -4.45 1.21 4.15
CA GLU A 220 -3.44 0.14 4.19
C GLU A 220 -3.97 -1.17 3.61
N SER A 221 -5.25 -1.47 3.86
CA SER A 221 -5.90 -2.66 3.31
C SER A 221 -7.41 -2.47 3.36
N PRO A 222 -8.19 -3.13 2.48
CA PRO A 222 -9.63 -3.07 2.61
C PRO A 222 -10.05 -3.61 3.99
N MET A 223 -10.62 -2.77 4.85
CA MET A 223 -11.43 -3.22 5.98
C MET A 223 -12.85 -3.44 5.46
N PRO A 224 -13.27 -4.68 5.14
CA PRO A 224 -14.47 -4.88 4.34
C PRO A 224 -15.73 -4.53 5.12
N VAL A 225 -16.67 -3.86 4.47
CA VAL A 225 -17.97 -3.53 5.07
C VAL A 225 -19.07 -4.50 4.63
N PRO A 226 -19.97 -4.90 5.54
CA PRO A 226 -21.08 -5.76 5.18
C PRO A 226 -22.27 -4.95 4.63
N LEU A 227 -22.94 -5.50 3.63
CA LEU A 227 -24.34 -5.18 3.34
C LEU A 227 -25.24 -5.91 4.34
N ARG A 228 -26.19 -5.19 4.96
CA ARG A 228 -27.24 -5.75 5.80
C ARG A 228 -28.56 -5.72 5.04
N VAL A 229 -29.20 -6.87 4.90
CA VAL A 229 -30.46 -6.97 4.16
C VAL A 229 -31.62 -6.54 5.06
N GLN A 230 -32.29 -5.44 4.72
CA GLN A 230 -33.43 -4.90 5.48
C GLN A 230 -34.79 -5.31 4.92
N VAL A 231 -34.84 -5.67 3.62
CA VAL A 231 -36.08 -6.09 2.96
C VAL A 231 -36.32 -7.60 3.10
N ALA A 232 -37.59 -8.02 3.08
CA ALA A 232 -37.98 -9.42 3.23
C ALA A 232 -37.28 -10.35 2.23
N ARG A 233 -37.12 -9.90 0.97
CA ARG A 233 -36.43 -10.62 -0.10
C ARG A 233 -35.68 -9.64 -0.98
N LEU A 234 -34.36 -9.75 -1.00
CA LEU A 234 -33.47 -8.95 -1.86
C LEU A 234 -32.99 -9.81 -3.04
N PRO A 235 -33.43 -9.55 -4.29
CA PRO A 235 -33.01 -10.32 -5.45
C PRO A 235 -31.49 -10.31 -5.67
N LEU A 236 -30.92 -11.49 -5.96
CA LEU A 236 -29.48 -11.70 -6.18
C LEU A 236 -29.20 -12.13 -7.63
N TYR A 237 -28.74 -11.20 -8.44
CA TYR A 237 -28.49 -11.39 -9.88
C TYR A 237 -27.11 -12.02 -10.14
N SER A 238 -26.96 -12.72 -11.27
CA SER A 238 -25.68 -13.34 -11.65
C SER A 238 -24.67 -12.34 -12.24
N THR A 239 -25.16 -11.32 -12.94
CA THR A 239 -24.36 -10.27 -13.58
C THR A 239 -24.96 -8.89 -13.25
N PRO A 240 -24.20 -7.79 -13.41
CA PRO A 240 -24.75 -6.45 -13.17
C PRO A 240 -25.86 -6.11 -14.18
N ALA A 241 -25.82 -6.62 -15.41
CA ALA A 241 -26.83 -6.34 -16.43
C ALA A 241 -28.06 -7.27 -16.40
N ALA A 242 -28.06 -8.34 -15.58
CA ALA A 242 -29.16 -9.30 -15.56
C ALA A 242 -30.47 -8.66 -15.05
N THR A 243 -31.57 -8.93 -15.77
CA THR A 243 -32.90 -8.36 -15.48
C THR A 243 -33.81 -9.28 -14.68
N SER A 244 -33.45 -10.56 -14.53
CA SER A 244 -34.23 -11.53 -13.75
C SER A 244 -33.33 -12.46 -12.94
N THR A 245 -33.87 -12.99 -11.84
CA THR A 245 -33.18 -13.98 -11.00
C THR A 245 -34.20 -14.77 -10.17
N ARG A 246 -33.84 -16.01 -9.81
CA ARG A 246 -34.56 -16.81 -8.80
C ARG A 246 -33.88 -16.80 -7.44
N ARG A 247 -32.65 -16.31 -7.36
CA ARG A 247 -31.85 -16.25 -6.13
C ARG A 247 -32.18 -14.95 -5.39
N TYR A 248 -32.18 -15.00 -4.08
CA TYR A 248 -32.41 -13.84 -3.21
C TYR A 248 -31.72 -14.04 -1.87
N LEU A 249 -31.40 -12.94 -1.22
CA LEU A 249 -31.08 -12.88 0.20
C LEU A 249 -32.36 -12.52 0.98
N VAL A 250 -32.41 -12.83 2.27
CA VAL A 250 -33.57 -12.54 3.13
C VAL A 250 -33.21 -11.52 4.21
N GLN A 251 -34.23 -10.89 4.78
CA GLN A 251 -34.05 -9.92 5.87
C GLN A 251 -33.18 -10.49 6.99
N GLY A 252 -32.22 -9.70 7.47
CA GLY A 252 -31.27 -10.08 8.50
C GLY A 252 -30.00 -10.77 7.98
N ASP A 253 -29.97 -11.19 6.71
CA ASP A 253 -28.74 -11.67 6.09
C ASP A 253 -27.65 -10.57 6.09
N ARG A 254 -26.40 -11.02 6.22
CA ARG A 254 -25.20 -10.20 6.07
C ARG A 254 -24.36 -10.74 4.92
N ALA A 255 -23.95 -9.87 4.02
CA ALA A 255 -23.10 -10.22 2.89
C ALA A 255 -21.91 -9.25 2.82
N ASP A 256 -20.74 -9.74 2.45
CA ASP A 256 -19.57 -8.89 2.20
C ASP A 256 -19.83 -8.03 0.96
N ALA A 257 -19.68 -6.71 1.03
CA ALA A 257 -19.73 -5.84 -0.14
C ALA A 257 -18.38 -5.90 -0.88
N LEU A 258 -18.42 -6.18 -2.19
CA LEU A 258 -17.23 -6.50 -2.96
C LEU A 258 -16.90 -5.46 -4.04
N ASP A 259 -17.91 -4.99 -4.77
CA ASP A 259 -17.71 -4.16 -5.96
C ASP A 259 -18.97 -3.37 -6.31
N VAL A 260 -18.84 -2.41 -7.24
CA VAL A 260 -19.93 -1.58 -7.74
C VAL A 260 -20.03 -1.69 -9.26
N SER A 261 -21.25 -1.72 -9.79
CA SER A 261 -21.45 -1.74 -11.25
C SER A 261 -21.04 -0.41 -11.88
N ALA A 262 -20.65 -0.42 -13.14
CA ALA A 262 -20.17 0.80 -13.83
C ALA A 262 -21.20 1.95 -13.85
N ASP A 263 -22.50 1.63 -13.78
CA ASP A 263 -23.59 2.61 -13.68
C ASP A 263 -23.90 3.07 -12.24
N GLY A 264 -23.23 2.51 -11.23
CA GLY A 264 -23.44 2.84 -9.83
C GLY A 264 -24.76 2.35 -9.24
N LEU A 265 -25.51 1.48 -9.93
CA LEU A 265 -26.86 1.06 -9.54
C LEU A 265 -26.92 -0.31 -8.84
N ARG A 266 -25.80 -1.05 -8.80
CA ARG A 266 -25.72 -2.36 -8.19
C ARG A 266 -24.44 -2.57 -7.40
N ILE A 267 -24.56 -3.36 -6.35
CA ILE A 267 -23.44 -3.80 -5.50
C ILE A 267 -23.22 -5.29 -5.73
N LYS A 268 -21.98 -5.70 -5.98
CA LYS A 268 -21.57 -7.10 -5.94
C LYS A 268 -21.38 -7.50 -4.49
N VAL A 269 -21.99 -8.61 -4.09
CA VAL A 269 -21.92 -9.11 -2.73
C VAL A 269 -21.53 -10.58 -2.69
N ARG A 270 -20.90 -10.99 -1.58
CA ARG A 270 -20.67 -12.39 -1.23
C ARG A 270 -21.42 -12.74 0.04
N TYR A 271 -22.36 -13.65 -0.08
CA TYR A 271 -23.07 -14.25 1.04
C TYR A 271 -22.45 -15.60 1.39
N ARG A 272 -22.15 -15.84 2.66
CA ARG A 272 -21.60 -17.12 3.14
C ARG A 272 -22.73 -18.01 3.63
N SER A 273 -23.13 -18.97 2.81
CA SER A 273 -24.18 -19.94 3.16
C SER A 273 -23.58 -21.15 3.88
N ALA A 274 -24.18 -21.55 5.00
CA ALA A 274 -23.82 -22.79 5.69
C ALA A 274 -24.02 -24.06 4.83
N LYS A 275 -24.89 -24.00 3.80
CA LYS A 275 -25.22 -25.16 2.95
C LYS A 275 -24.51 -25.15 1.60
N ALA A 276 -24.37 -23.97 1.00
CA ALA A 276 -23.86 -23.82 -0.37
C ALA A 276 -22.46 -23.22 -0.44
N GLY A 277 -21.85 -22.86 0.69
CA GLY A 277 -20.60 -22.09 0.72
C GLY A 277 -20.81 -20.65 0.25
N ASP A 278 -19.80 -20.08 -0.39
CA ASP A 278 -19.84 -18.70 -0.87
C ASP A 278 -20.77 -18.55 -2.09
N VAL A 279 -21.77 -17.69 -1.95
CA VAL A 279 -22.70 -17.31 -3.02
C VAL A 279 -22.42 -15.86 -3.39
N VAL A 280 -21.97 -15.66 -4.64
CA VAL A 280 -21.69 -14.32 -5.19
C VAL A 280 -22.80 -13.90 -6.15
N GLY A 281 -23.16 -12.62 -6.10
CA GLY A 281 -24.09 -12.02 -7.05
C GLY A 281 -24.19 -10.51 -6.88
N TRP A 282 -25.11 -9.91 -7.62
CA TRP A 282 -25.35 -8.48 -7.65
C TRP A 282 -26.72 -8.17 -7.06
N VAL A 283 -26.81 -7.13 -6.24
CA VAL A 283 -28.07 -6.62 -5.70
C VAL A 283 -28.33 -5.22 -6.23
N SER A 284 -29.60 -4.87 -6.45
CA SER A 284 -29.98 -3.51 -6.82
C SER A 284 -29.96 -2.62 -5.58
N VAL A 285 -29.39 -1.42 -5.71
CA VAL A 285 -29.36 -0.42 -4.64
C VAL A 285 -30.79 -0.01 -4.26
N VAL A 286 -31.60 0.37 -5.24
CA VAL A 286 -33.03 0.71 -5.04
C VAL A 286 -33.79 -0.40 -4.32
N ALA A 287 -33.62 -1.65 -4.73
CA ALA A 287 -34.30 -2.77 -4.09
C ALA A 287 -33.81 -3.03 -2.64
N ALA A 288 -32.56 -2.73 -2.34
CA ALA A 288 -31.98 -2.89 -1.02
C ALA A 288 -32.40 -1.77 -0.06
N SER A 289 -32.56 -0.54 -0.56
CA SER A 289 -32.96 0.64 0.22
C SER A 289 -34.48 0.74 0.47
N ALA A 290 -35.31 -0.05 -0.20
CA ALA A 290 -36.78 -0.02 -0.04
C ALA A 290 -37.31 -0.40 1.36
N GLY A 291 -36.43 -0.78 2.29
CA GLY A 291 -36.76 -1.07 3.69
C GLY A 291 -36.64 0.12 4.64
N ASP A 292 -36.05 1.24 4.21
CA ASP A 292 -35.78 2.41 5.08
C ASP A 292 -37.00 3.35 5.24
N ASP A 293 -38.11 3.09 4.53
CA ASP A 293 -39.37 3.86 4.55
C ASP A 293 -40.38 3.37 5.63
N GLN A 294 -39.95 2.59 6.64
CA GLN A 294 -40.82 2.06 7.70
C GLN A 294 -40.36 2.43 9.12
#